data_AF-A0A0U1DJ00-F1
#
_entry.id   AF-A0A0U1DJ00-F1
#
_cell.length_a   1.000
_cell.length_b   1.000
_cell.length_c   1.000
_cell.angle_alpha   90.00
_cell.angle_beta   90.00
_cell.angle_gamma   90.00
#
_symmetry.space_group_name_H-M   'P 1'
#
loop_
_entity.id
_entity.type
_entity.pdbx_description
1 polymer ?
#
loop_
_entity_poly.entity_id
_entity_poly.type
_entity_poly.pdbx_seq_one_letter_code
_entity_poly.pdbx_strand_id
1 'polypeptide(L)' 'MPKPFPAEFRADVIAVAGKGEAPVRQIAKNFGISEACLHRWLKIADRQDGVDRPASAAAADDVGAPAA' A
#
# COMPACT_ATOMS: atom_id res chain seq x y z
N MET A 1 2.42 16.22 23.28
CA MET A 1 1.72 15.40 22.26
C MET A 1 2.73 14.48 21.63
N PRO A 2 2.58 13.14 21.70
CA PRO A 2 3.47 12.24 20.98
C PRO A 2 3.38 12.57 19.49
N LYS A 3 4.53 12.83 18.85
CA LYS A 3 4.57 13.15 17.42
C LYS A 3 4.12 11.90 16.66
N PRO A 4 2.99 11.97 15.94
CA PRO A 4 2.56 10.83 15.14
C PRO A 4 3.62 10.56 14.06
N PHE A 5 3.80 9.29 13.70
CA PHE A 5 4.71 8.92 12.61
C PHE A 5 4.35 9.69 11.33
N PRO A 6 5.33 10.21 10.56
CA PRO A 6 5.07 10.90 9.29
C PRO A 6 4.23 10.02 8.34
N ALA A 7 3.41 10.64 7.51
CA ALA A 7 2.58 9.90 6.54
C ALA A 7 3.43 9.11 5.54
N GLU A 8 4.51 9.72 5.04
CA GLU A 8 5.52 9.11 4.15
C GLU A 8 6.06 7.80 4.76
N PHE A 9 6.50 7.85 6.02
CA PHE A 9 7.02 6.67 6.72
C PHE A 9 6.00 5.54 6.80
N ARG A 10 4.72 5.85 7.03
CA ARG A 10 3.67 4.84 7.05
C ARG A 10 3.46 4.24 5.66
N ALA A 11 3.46 5.08 4.61
CA ALA A 11 3.29 4.64 3.24
C ALA A 11 4.41 3.69 2.80
N ASP A 12 5.66 4.01 3.12
CA ASP A 12 6.82 3.14 2.82
C ASP A 12 6.70 1.78 3.49
N VAL A 13 6.37 1.76 4.78
CA VAL A 13 6.25 0.50 5.53
C VAL A 13 5.05 -0.33 5.04
N ILE A 14 3.93 0.32 4.71
CA ILE A 14 2.75 -0.33 4.12
C ILE A 14 3.08 -0.90 2.75
N ALA A 15 3.82 -0.17 1.90
CA ALA A 15 4.23 -0.62 0.58
C ALA A 15 5.12 -1.86 0.68
N VAL A 16 6.11 -1.87 1.59
CA VAL A 16 6.98 -3.04 1.81
C VAL A 16 6.17 -4.24 2.33
N ALA A 17 5.25 -4.01 3.27
CA ALA A 17 4.40 -5.07 3.80
C ALA A 17 3.37 -5.60 2.77
N GLY A 18 2.85 -4.74 1.89
CA GLY A 18 1.93 -5.10 0.83
C GLY A 18 2.58 -5.91 -0.30
N LYS A 19 3.88 -5.72 -0.56
CA LYS A 19 4.64 -6.52 -1.53
C LYS A 19 4.82 -7.99 -1.10
N GLY A 20 4.63 -8.30 0.18
CA GLY A 20 4.74 -9.67 0.69
C GLY A 20 6.16 -10.22 0.72
N GLU A 21 7.19 -9.37 0.63
CA GLU A 21 8.60 -9.77 0.62
C GLU A 21 9.07 -10.39 1.96
N ALA A 22 8.39 -10.05 3.05
CA ALA A 22 8.69 -10.56 4.39
C ALA A 22 7.43 -10.62 5.27
N PRO A 23 7.41 -11.46 6.32
CA PRO A 23 6.31 -11.46 7.27
C PRO A 23 6.23 -10.13 8.04
N VAL A 24 5.01 -9.68 8.30
CA VAL A 24 4.68 -8.44 9.05
C VAL A 24 5.54 -8.29 10.31
N ARG A 25 5.79 -9.40 11.02
CA ARG A 25 6.64 -9.45 12.22
C ARG A 25 8.05 -8.93 12.01
N GLN A 26 8.69 -9.40 10.94
CA GLN A 26 10.06 -9.00 10.59
C GLN A 26 10.08 -7.56 10.14
N ILE A 27 9.11 -7.15 9.32
CA ILE A 27 8.99 -5.78 8.83
C ILE A 27 8.85 -4.83 10.02
N ALA A 28 7.88 -5.08 10.90
CA ALA A 28 7.66 -4.26 12.10
C ALA A 28 8.93 -4.15 12.96
N LYS A 29 9.65 -5.27 13.17
CA LYS A 29 10.91 -5.28 13.92
C LYS A 29 12.01 -4.48 13.22
N ASN A 30 12.14 -4.59 11.90
CA ASN A 30 13.16 -3.88 11.11
C ASN A 30 12.93 -2.36 11.14
N PHE A 31 11.68 -1.93 11.11
CA PHE A 31 11.30 -0.51 11.17
C PHE A 31 11.14 0.02 12.60
N GLY A 32 11.32 -0.82 13.63
CA GLY A 32 11.21 -0.40 15.03
C GLY A 32 9.80 -0.05 15.48
N ILE A 33 8.77 -0.60 14.84
CA ILE A 33 7.36 -0.39 15.18
C ILE A 33 6.73 -1.65 15.76
N SER A 34 5.58 -1.51 16.42
CA SER A 34 4.79 -2.65 16.87
C SER A 34 4.01 -3.29 15.73
N GLU A 35 3.92 -4.63 15.70
CA GLU A 35 3.08 -5.38 14.75
C GLU A 35 1.64 -4.86 14.71
N ALA A 36 1.06 -4.59 15.88
CA ALA A 36 -0.31 -4.07 15.97
C ALA A 36 -0.48 -2.71 15.27
N CYS A 37 0.56 -1.85 15.27
CA CYS A 37 0.53 -0.60 14.50
C CYS A 37 0.54 -0.89 13.01
N LEU A 38 1.38 -1.81 12.54
CA LEU A 38 1.45 -2.17 11.13
C LEU A 38 0.16 -2.82 10.62
N HIS A 39 -0.43 -3.74 11.38
CA HIS A 39 -1.74 -4.33 11.05
C HIS A 39 -2.84 -3.26 10.92
N ARG A 40 -2.85 -2.28 11.83
CA ARG A 40 -3.83 -1.18 11.76
C ARG A 40 -3.62 -0.34 10.51
N TRP A 41 -2.37 -0.05 10.15
CA TRP A 41 -2.05 0.72 8.94
C TRP A 41 -2.43 -0.03 7.67
N LEU A 42 -2.13 -1.32 7.58
CA LEU A 42 -2.54 -2.18 6.46
C LEU A 42 -4.06 -2.20 6.30
N LYS A 43 -4.81 -2.33 7.41
CA LYS A 43 -6.28 -2.29 7.38
C LYS A 43 -6.85 -0.93 6.93
N ILE A 44 -6.18 0.16 7.26
CA ILE A 44 -6.57 1.50 6.80
C ILE A 44 -6.21 1.68 5.32
N ALA A 45 -5.05 1.20 4.89
CA ALA A 45 -4.61 1.24 3.51
C ALA A 45 -5.52 0.42 2.60
N ASP A 46 -5.89 -0.79 3.00
CA ASP A 46 -6.84 -1.66 2.28
C ASP A 46 -8.20 -0.96 2.06
N ARG A 47 -8.70 -0.27 3.09
CA ARG A 47 -9.92 0.53 2.97
C ARG A 47 -9.74 1.74 2.05
N GLN A 48 -8.60 2.42 2.09
CA GLN A 48 -8.34 3.56 1.22
C GLN A 48 -8.13 3.12 -0.23
N ASP A 49 -7.43 2.03 -0.51
CA ASP A 49 -7.29 1.47 -1.86
C ASP A 49 -8.65 1.11 -2.48
N GLY A 50 -9.59 0.63 -1.67
CA GLY A 50 -10.97 0.38 -2.08
C GLY A 50 -11.83 1.63 -2.30
N VAL A 51 -11.44 2.80 -1.76
CA VAL A 51 -12.16 4.08 -1.86
C VAL A 51 -11.52 4.99 -2.93
N ASP A 52 -10.20 4.93 -3.08
CA ASP A 52 -9.38 5.66 -4.05
C ASP A 52 -9.28 4.94 -5.40
N ARG A 53 -10.04 3.86 -5.63
CA ARG A 53 -10.22 3.26 -6.96
C ARG A 53 -11.45 3.90 -7.65
N PRO A 54 -11.32 5.02 -8.38
CA PRO A 54 -12.29 5.31 -9.42
C PRO A 54 -12.19 4.20 -10.47
N ALA A 55 -13.28 3.95 -11.19
CA ALA A 55 -13.31 3.07 -12.34
C ALA A 55 -12.40 3.58 -13.49
N SER A 56 -11.09 3.48 -13.33
CA SER A 56 -10.07 3.79 -14.34
C SER A 56 -8.82 2.96 -14.13
N ALA A 57 -9.00 1.65 -14.21
CA ALA A 57 -8.12 0.82 -15.02
C ALA A 57 -8.96 0.32 -16.19
N ALA A 58 -9.47 1.26 -17.00
CA ALA A 58 -9.99 0.93 -18.31
C ALA A 58 -8.78 0.56 -19.18
N ALA A 59 -8.84 -0.66 -19.70
CA ALA A 59 -8.17 -1.15 -20.89
C ALA A 59 -6.67 -0.86 -21.00
N ALA A 60 -5.88 -1.89 -20.67
CA ALA A 60 -4.62 -2.10 -21.36
C ALA A 60 -4.85 -2.00 -22.88
N ASP A 61 -4.02 -1.17 -23.53
CA ASP A 61 -3.60 -1.19 -24.92
C ASP A 61 -4.04 -2.43 -25.74
N ASP A 62 -4.91 -2.20 -26.73
CA ASP A 62 -4.72 -2.67 -28.11
C ASP A 62 -5.58 -1.83 -29.06
N VAL A 63 -5.05 -0.68 -29.50
CA VAL A 63 -5.47 -0.06 -30.78
C VAL A 63 -4.28 -0.18 -31.71
N GLY A 64 -4.14 -1.37 -32.29
CA GLY A 64 -3.50 -1.57 -33.58
C GLY A 64 -4.35 -0.89 -34.66
N ALA A 65 -3.73 0.06 -35.34
CA ALA A 65 -4.29 0.94 -36.35
C ALA A 65 -4.63 0.21 -37.70
N PRO A 66 -5.19 0.91 -38.71
CA PRO A 66 -6.22 0.41 -39.63
C PRO A 66 -5.74 -0.08 -41.02
N ALA A 67 -6.72 -0.54 -41.81
CA ALA A 67 -6.86 -0.52 -43.27
C ALA A 67 -6.73 -1.86 -44.03
N ALA A 68 -7.87 -2.31 -44.59
CA ALA A 68 -8.06 -2.61 -46.02
C ALA A 68 -9.56 -2.85 -46.29
#